data_AF-A0A1J3HX24-F1
#
_entry.id   AF-A0A1J3HX24-F1
#
_cell.length_a   1.000
_cell.length_b   1.000
_cell.length_c   1.000
_cell.angle_alpha   90.00
_cell.angle_beta   90.00
_cell.angle_gamma   90.00
#
_symmetry.space_group_name_H-M   'P 1'
#
loop_
_entity.id
_entity.type
_entity.pdbx_description
1 polymer ?
#
loop_
_entity_poly.entity_id
_entity_poly.type
_entity_poly.pdbx_seq_one_letter_code
_entity_poly.pdbx_strand_id
1 'polypeptide(L)'
;TSGSRKLVAGEDSVESEYLEVISCGDELALVELLDRTGPVLDSLSSNTVNELLSMLISYLLERRFMSTILPWLQQVADLSTTNGAYYLIPSARKRAQVLSAIQETSGMDFSSLAERRAVTQIAMKLRKLWGKCS
;
A
#
# COMPACT_ATOMS: atom_id res chain seq x y z
N THR A 1 28.98 -3.44 25.40
CA THR A 1 28.57 -3.99 24.09
C THR A 1 27.14 -4.47 24.21
N SER A 2 26.18 -3.56 23.98
CA SER A 2 24.76 -3.88 24.12
C SER A 2 24.31 -4.64 22.87
N GLY A 3 24.01 -5.94 23.04
CA GLY A 3 23.51 -6.78 21.98
C GLY A 3 22.15 -6.28 21.51
N SER A 4 22.12 -5.70 20.31
CA SER A 4 20.91 -5.51 19.53
C SER A 4 20.32 -6.89 19.28
N ARG A 5 19.36 -7.32 20.09
CA ARG A 5 18.52 -8.48 19.80
C ARG A 5 17.73 -8.17 18.55
N LYS A 6 18.25 -8.62 17.41
CA LYS A 6 17.49 -8.83 16.18
C LYS A 6 16.34 -9.76 16.57
N LEU A 7 15.12 -9.22 16.64
CA LEU A 7 13.92 -10.04 16.81
C LEU A 7 13.93 -11.08 15.70
N VAL A 8 14.04 -12.35 16.08
CA VAL A 8 13.81 -13.47 15.19
C VAL A 8 12.33 -13.38 14.82
N ALA A 9 12.04 -13.02 13.57
CA ALA A 9 10.70 -13.16 13.04
C ALA A 9 10.39 -14.67 13.08
N GLY A 10 9.47 -15.06 13.96
CA GLY A 10 8.90 -16.39 13.92
C GLY A 10 8.13 -16.58 12.61
N GLU A 11 7.92 -17.84 12.24
CA GLU A 11 7.06 -18.21 11.10
C GLU A 11 5.62 -17.65 11.28
N ASP A 12 5.20 -17.40 12.53
CA ASP A 12 3.88 -16.84 12.89
C ASP A 12 3.77 -15.30 12.83
N SER A 13 4.74 -14.60 12.25
CA SER A 13 4.65 -13.15 12.09
C SER A 13 3.84 -12.79 10.84
N VAL A 14 3.01 -11.74 10.93
CA VAL A 14 2.32 -11.14 9.78
C VAL A 14 3.31 -10.86 8.63
N GLU A 15 4.51 -10.36 8.96
CA GLU A 15 5.58 -10.13 7.99
C GLU A 15 5.98 -11.40 7.22
N SER A 16 6.13 -12.53 7.91
CA SER A 16 6.58 -13.80 7.31
C SER A 16 5.55 -14.32 6.30
N GLU A 17 4.27 -14.22 6.63
CA GLU A 17 3.17 -14.64 5.76
C GLU A 17 3.09 -13.76 4.49
N TYR A 18 3.26 -12.44 4.63
CA TYR A 18 3.32 -11.55 3.47
C TYR A 18 4.51 -11.87 2.56
N LEU A 19 5.69 -12.14 3.14
CA LEU A 19 6.88 -12.49 2.36
C LEU A 19 6.68 -13.80 1.58
N GLU A 20 6.07 -14.81 2.19
CA GLU A 20 5.78 -16.08 1.53
C GLU A 20 4.83 -15.89 0.34
N VAL A 21 3.69 -15.23 0.55
CA VAL A 21 2.67 -15.04 -0.48
C VAL A 21 3.18 -14.15 -1.61
N ILE A 22 3.88 -13.06 -1.30
CA ILE A 22 4.51 -12.18 -2.32
C ILE A 22 5.54 -12.96 -3.13
N SER A 23 6.37 -13.79 -2.49
CA SER A 23 7.40 -14.57 -3.19
C SER A 23 6.81 -15.68 -4.08
N CYS A 24 5.67 -16.24 -3.70
CA CYS A 24 4.95 -17.23 -4.49
C CYS A 24 4.33 -16.60 -5.77
N GLY A 25 3.97 -15.31 -5.70
CA GLY A 25 3.35 -14.60 -6.83
C GLY A 25 1.89 -15.01 -7.09
N ASP A 26 1.27 -15.73 -6.15
CA ASP A 26 -0.15 -16.09 -6.22
C ASP A 26 -1.01 -14.89 -5.82
N GLU A 27 -1.63 -14.29 -6.83
CA GLU A 27 -2.51 -13.13 -6.68
C GLU A 27 -3.76 -13.42 -5.85
N LEU A 28 -4.35 -14.63 -5.96
CA LEU A 28 -5.54 -14.96 -5.19
C LEU A 28 -5.17 -15.15 -3.72
N ALA A 29 -4.07 -15.84 -3.44
CA ALA A 29 -3.55 -15.96 -2.08
C ALA A 29 -3.23 -14.59 -1.48
N LEU A 30 -2.69 -13.65 -2.27
CA LEU A 30 -2.44 -12.29 -1.80
C LEU A 30 -3.74 -11.55 -1.47
N VAL A 31 -4.76 -11.64 -2.33
CA VAL A 31 -6.06 -11.01 -2.08
C VAL A 31 -6.74 -11.60 -0.85
N GLU A 32 -6.74 -12.92 -0.68
CA GLU A 32 -7.28 -13.59 0.51
C GLU A 32 -6.54 -13.15 1.78
N LEU A 33 -5.21 -13.03 1.72
CA LEU A 33 -4.41 -12.52 2.82
C LEU A 33 -4.80 -11.06 3.16
N LEU A 34 -4.91 -10.19 2.16
CA LEU A 34 -5.31 -8.79 2.30
C LEU A 34 -6.70 -8.63 2.94
N ASP A 35 -7.66 -9.45 2.53
CA ASP A 35 -9.02 -9.44 3.07
C ASP A 35 -9.06 -9.96 4.52
N ARG A 36 -8.25 -10.98 4.83
CA ARG A 36 -8.18 -11.59 6.15
C ARG A 36 -7.53 -10.68 7.19
N THR A 37 -6.45 -10.00 6.82
CA THR A 37 -5.69 -9.15 7.76
C THR A 37 -6.26 -7.74 7.86
N GLY A 38 -6.80 -7.22 6.75
CA GLY A 38 -7.07 -5.80 6.62
C GLY A 38 -5.78 -4.95 6.67
N PRO A 39 -5.87 -3.62 6.51
CA PRO A 39 -4.69 -2.77 6.35
C PRO A 39 -3.76 -2.80 7.57
N VAL A 40 -2.53 -3.33 7.39
CA VAL A 40 -1.50 -3.46 8.44
C VAL A 40 -0.13 -2.96 7.98
N LEU A 41 -0.08 -1.97 7.09
CA LEU A 41 1.17 -1.45 6.52
C LEU A 41 2.18 -0.92 7.56
N ASP A 42 1.73 -0.50 8.74
CA ASP A 42 2.57 -0.05 9.85
C ASP A 42 3.25 -1.19 10.62
N SER A 43 2.75 -2.41 10.45
CA SER A 43 3.28 -3.64 11.07
C SER A 43 4.26 -4.38 10.17
N LEU A 44 4.41 -3.94 8.92
CA LEU A 44 5.26 -4.56 7.91
C LEU A 44 6.60 -3.81 7.77
N SER A 45 7.63 -4.53 7.32
CA SER A 45 8.90 -3.91 7.01
C SER A 45 8.79 -3.00 5.78
N SER A 46 9.66 -1.99 5.69
CA SER A 46 9.71 -1.11 4.52
C SER A 46 9.89 -1.88 3.21
N ASN A 47 10.63 -2.99 3.23
CA ASN A 47 10.80 -3.83 2.03
C ASN A 47 9.47 -4.45 1.59
N THR A 48 8.77 -5.10 2.52
CA THR A 48 7.49 -5.75 2.28
C THR A 48 6.41 -4.76 1.87
N VAL A 49 6.37 -3.58 2.50
CA VAL A 49 5.50 -2.46 2.09
C VAL A 49 5.80 -2.03 0.65
N ASN A 50 7.08 -1.91 0.27
CA ASN A 50 7.44 -1.48 -1.09
C ASN A 50 7.00 -2.49 -2.15
N GLU A 51 7.18 -3.79 -1.90
CA GLU A 51 6.73 -4.85 -2.81
C GLU A 51 5.20 -4.92 -2.86
N LEU A 52 4.53 -4.91 -1.70
CA LEU A 52 3.08 -4.93 -1.62
C LEU A 52 2.47 -3.74 -2.38
N LEU A 53 3.02 -2.54 -2.21
CA LEU A 53 2.57 -1.37 -2.94
C LEU A 53 2.75 -1.50 -4.46
N SER A 54 3.78 -2.20 -4.94
CA SER A 54 3.91 -2.49 -6.39
C SER A 54 2.72 -3.31 -6.89
N MET A 55 2.31 -4.33 -6.14
CA MET A 55 1.18 -5.19 -6.49
C MET A 55 -0.14 -4.41 -6.41
N LEU A 56 -0.35 -3.66 -5.33
CA LEU A 56 -1.57 -2.88 -5.12
C LEU A 56 -1.78 -1.83 -6.22
N ILE A 57 -0.72 -1.15 -6.68
CA ILE A 57 -0.87 -0.17 -7.77
C ILE A 57 -1.09 -0.86 -9.13
N SER A 58 -0.57 -2.07 -9.35
CA SER A 58 -0.87 -2.86 -10.55
C SER A 58 -2.36 -3.22 -10.58
N TYR A 59 -2.89 -3.78 -9.48
CA TYR A 59 -4.31 -4.09 -9.36
C TYR A 59 -5.19 -2.86 -9.50
N LEU A 60 -4.77 -1.71 -8.96
CA LEU A 60 -5.49 -0.45 -9.10
C LEU A 60 -5.60 -0.01 -10.57
N LEU A 61 -4.50 -0.05 -11.31
CA LEU A 61 -4.48 0.33 -12.73
C LEU A 61 -5.31 -0.63 -13.59
N GLU A 62 -5.31 -1.92 -13.25
CA GLU A 62 -6.12 -2.94 -13.90
C GLU A 62 -7.59 -2.94 -13.43
N ARG A 63 -7.93 -2.14 -12.40
CA ARG A 63 -9.24 -2.08 -11.74
C ARG A 63 -9.69 -3.43 -11.18
N ARG A 64 -8.75 -4.20 -10.62
CA ARG A 64 -8.97 -5.51 -9.98
C ARG A 64 -9.05 -5.36 -8.45
N PHE A 65 -9.91 -6.17 -7.83
CA PHE A 65 -10.09 -6.26 -6.36
C PHE A 65 -10.24 -4.92 -5.64
N MET A 66 -10.97 -3.98 -6.26
CA MET A 66 -11.10 -2.60 -5.76
C MET A 66 -11.57 -2.54 -4.30
N SER A 67 -12.51 -3.40 -3.91
CA SER A 67 -12.99 -3.51 -2.51
C SER A 67 -11.89 -3.87 -1.53
N THR A 68 -10.94 -4.73 -1.96
CA THR A 68 -9.82 -5.20 -1.15
C THR A 68 -8.71 -4.17 -1.11
N ILE A 69 -8.30 -3.59 -2.25
CA ILE A 69 -7.10 -2.74 -2.32
C ILE A 69 -7.31 -1.29 -1.84
N LEU A 70 -8.54 -0.75 -1.94
CA LEU A 70 -8.79 0.65 -1.59
C LEU A 70 -8.54 0.96 -0.10
N PRO A 71 -8.96 0.12 0.87
CA PRO A 71 -8.60 0.30 2.28
C PRO A 71 -7.09 0.38 2.53
N TRP A 72 -6.29 -0.36 1.77
CA TRP A 72 -4.82 -0.37 1.90
C TRP A 72 -4.20 0.92 1.36
N LEU A 73 -4.65 1.38 0.19
CA LEU A 73 -4.21 2.66 -0.36
C LEU A 73 -4.66 3.85 0.51
N GLN A 74 -5.83 3.73 1.15
CA GLN A 74 -6.30 4.70 2.13
C GLN A 74 -5.36 4.75 3.34
N GLN A 75 -4.90 3.60 3.85
CA GLN A 75 -3.94 3.54 4.96
C GLN A 75 -2.62 4.25 4.62
N VAL A 76 -2.13 4.19 3.37
CA VAL A 76 -0.95 4.96 2.94
C VAL A 76 -1.16 6.46 3.16
N ALA A 77 -2.32 6.97 2.78
CA ALA A 77 -2.65 8.39 2.95
C ALA A 77 -2.81 8.78 4.43
N ASP A 78 -3.36 7.88 5.25
CA ASP A 78 -3.58 8.10 6.67
C ASP A 78 -2.27 8.09 7.47
N LEU A 79 -1.40 7.12 7.23
CA LEU A 79 -0.06 7.06 7.82
C LEU A 79 0.81 8.24 7.36
N SER A 80 0.72 8.64 6.08
CA SER A 80 1.44 9.82 5.59
C SER A 80 0.97 11.13 6.23
N THR A 81 -0.31 11.19 6.64
CA THR A 81 -0.88 12.35 7.34
C THR A 81 -0.46 12.38 8.81
N THR A 82 -0.48 11.22 9.45
CA THR A 82 -0.29 11.08 10.90
C THR A 82 1.19 11.11 11.28
N ASN A 83 2.03 10.41 10.53
CA ASN A 83 3.44 10.19 10.85
C ASN A 83 4.39 10.99 9.94
N GLY A 84 3.85 11.68 8.95
CA GLY A 84 4.59 12.49 7.98
C GLY A 84 4.78 11.79 6.63
N ALA A 85 4.98 12.62 5.59
CA ALA A 85 4.97 12.23 4.18
C ALA A 85 5.95 11.10 3.81
N TYR A 86 7.02 10.89 4.59
CA TYR A 86 8.11 9.96 4.29
C TYR A 86 8.12 8.74 5.22
N TYR A 87 7.21 8.66 6.18
CA TYR A 87 7.21 7.63 7.22
C TYR A 87 7.12 6.23 6.61
N LEU A 88 6.08 5.99 5.81
CA LEU A 88 5.82 4.68 5.23
C LEU A 88 6.65 4.43 3.96
N ILE A 89 6.82 5.45 3.12
CA ILE A 89 7.50 5.34 1.82
C ILE A 89 8.60 6.41 1.73
N PRO A 90 9.82 6.14 2.22
CA PRO A 90 10.92 7.10 2.16
C PRO A 90 11.33 7.46 0.73
N SER A 91 11.27 6.50 -0.19
CA SER A 91 11.67 6.67 -1.59
C SER A 91 10.76 7.66 -2.34
N ALA A 92 11.34 8.76 -2.83
CA ALA A 92 10.63 9.72 -3.68
C ALA A 92 10.13 9.07 -4.98
N ARG A 93 10.92 8.18 -5.57
CA ARG A 93 10.53 7.45 -6.79
C ARG A 93 9.30 6.57 -6.55
N LYS A 94 9.27 5.80 -5.46
CA LYS A 94 8.10 4.95 -5.14
C LYS A 94 6.87 5.81 -4.87
N ARG A 95 7.00 6.91 -4.11
CA ARG A 95 5.88 7.86 -3.89
C ARG A 95 5.34 8.44 -5.20
N ALA A 96 6.22 8.81 -6.14
CA ALA A 96 5.80 9.28 -7.45
C ALA A 96 5.06 8.20 -8.26
N GLN A 97 5.53 6.95 -8.22
CA GLN A 97 4.84 5.82 -8.87
C GLN A 97 3.44 5.60 -8.27
N VAL A 98 3.34 5.55 -6.94
CA VAL A 98 2.06 5.38 -6.24
C VAL A 98 1.11 6.54 -6.56
N LEU A 99 1.59 7.78 -6.50
CA LEU A 99 0.78 8.95 -6.81
C LEU A 99 0.30 8.95 -8.26
N SER A 100 1.20 8.65 -9.21
CA SER A 100 0.86 8.58 -10.64
C SER A 100 -0.20 7.54 -10.91
N ALA A 101 -0.07 6.33 -10.37
CA ALA A 101 -1.04 5.26 -10.56
C ALA A 101 -2.43 5.65 -10.03
N ILE A 102 -2.50 6.21 -8.83
CA ILE A 102 -3.79 6.62 -8.24
C ILE A 102 -4.42 7.78 -9.03
N GLN A 103 -3.61 8.73 -9.51
CA GLN A 103 -4.10 9.84 -10.34
C GLN A 103 -4.60 9.35 -11.70
N GLU A 104 -3.88 8.44 -12.35
CA GLU A 104 -4.30 7.81 -13.59
C GLU A 104 -5.63 7.10 -13.40
N THR A 105 -5.76 6.25 -12.39
CA THR A 105 -7.00 5.56 -12.07
C THR A 105 -8.14 6.53 -11.74
N SER A 106 -7.86 7.67 -11.09
CA SER A 106 -8.89 8.69 -10.82
C SER A 106 -9.49 9.32 -12.09
N GLY A 107 -8.75 9.31 -13.20
CA GLY A 107 -9.21 9.78 -14.50
C GLY A 107 -10.00 8.75 -15.31
N MET A 108 -10.11 7.51 -14.83
CA MET A 108 -10.80 6.43 -15.52
C MET A 108 -12.31 6.39 -15.22
N ASP A 109 -13.02 5.62 -16.02
CA ASP A 109 -14.42 5.29 -15.76
C ASP A 109 -14.55 4.18 -14.72
N PHE A 110 -15.46 4.39 -13.77
CA PHE A 110 -15.75 3.48 -12.67
C PHE A 110 -17.20 3.04 -12.76
N SER A 111 -17.44 1.74 -12.58
CA SER A 111 -18.79 1.19 -12.40
C SER A 111 -19.40 1.61 -11.06
N SER A 112 -18.55 1.84 -10.04
CA SER A 112 -18.96 2.23 -8.69
C SER A 112 -18.62 3.68 -8.37
N LEU A 113 -19.64 4.45 -7.99
CA LEU A 113 -19.45 5.83 -7.53
C LEU A 113 -18.65 5.88 -6.21
N ALA A 114 -18.78 4.86 -5.36
CA ALA A 114 -18.06 4.77 -4.10
C ALA A 114 -16.55 4.60 -4.36
N GLU A 115 -16.18 3.70 -5.28
CA GLU A 115 -14.78 3.49 -5.68
C GLU A 115 -14.18 4.75 -6.32
N ARG A 116 -14.91 5.37 -7.26
CA ARG A 116 -14.48 6.65 -7.87
C ARG A 116 -14.18 7.70 -6.81
N ARG A 117 -15.08 7.86 -5.84
CA ARG A 117 -14.90 8.82 -4.74
C ARG A 117 -13.68 8.46 -3.89
N ALA A 118 -13.52 7.20 -3.51
CA ALA A 118 -12.38 6.75 -2.72
C ALA A 118 -11.04 7.04 -3.42
N VAL A 119 -10.88 6.60 -4.68
CA VAL A 119 -9.65 6.86 -5.47
C VAL A 119 -9.38 8.36 -5.58
N THR A 120 -10.41 9.17 -5.87
CA THR A 120 -10.27 10.62 -6.00
C THR A 120 -9.80 11.26 -4.68
N GLN A 121 -10.36 10.86 -3.54
CA GLN A 121 -9.97 11.41 -2.25
C GLN A 121 -8.54 11.00 -1.87
N ILE A 122 -8.16 9.75 -2.10
CA ILE A 122 -6.79 9.28 -1.88
C ILE A 122 -5.81 10.08 -2.76
N ALA A 123 -6.10 10.23 -4.05
CA ALA A 123 -5.28 11.00 -4.99
C ALA A 123 -5.07 12.44 -4.50
N MET A 124 -6.16 13.12 -4.13
CA MET A 124 -6.10 14.50 -3.65
C MET A 124 -5.27 14.64 -2.37
N LYS A 125 -5.46 13.72 -1.43
CA LYS A 125 -4.76 13.71 -0.13
C LYS A 125 -3.26 13.47 -0.32
N LEU A 126 -2.89 12.43 -1.08
CA LEU A 126 -1.49 12.12 -1.36
C LEU A 126 -0.81 13.22 -2.18
N ARG A 127 -1.48 13.79 -3.20
CA ARG A 127 -0.94 14.94 -3.94
C ARG A 127 -0.64 16.12 -3.04
N LYS A 128 -1.52 16.44 -2.10
CA LYS A 128 -1.32 17.55 -1.15
C LYS A 128 -0.13 17.31 -0.21
N LEU A 129 0.08 16.05 0.22
CA LEU A 129 1.13 15.66 1.15
C LEU A 129 2.50 15.53 0.47
N TRP A 130 2.55 14.90 -0.70
CA TRP A 130 3.79 14.57 -1.39
C TRP A 130 4.19 15.57 -2.48
N GLY A 131 3.23 16.28 -3.08
CA GLY A 131 3.50 17.26 -4.13
C GLY A 131 4.21 18.54 -3.66
N LYS A 132 4.33 18.74 -2.34
CA LYS A 132 5.13 19.83 -1.75
C LYS A 132 6.60 19.45 -1.53
N CYS A 133 6.96 18.20 -1.79
CA CYS A 133 8.24 17.60 -1.47
C CYS A 133 9.09 17.29 -2.71
N SER A 134 8.75 17.91 -3.85
CA SER A 134 9.48 17.84 -5.12
C SER A 134 10.30 19.11 -5.33
#